data_AF-A0A166RPT8-F1
#
_entry.id   AF-A0A166RPT8-F1
#
_cell.length_a   1.000
_cell.length_b   1.000
_cell.length_c   1.000
_cell.angle_alpha   90.00
_cell.angle_beta   90.00
_cell.angle_gamma   90.00
#
_symmetry.space_group_name_H-M   'P 1'
#
loop_
_entity.id
_entity.type
_entity.pdbx_description
1 polymer ?
#
loop_
_entity_poly.entity_id
_entity_poly.type
_entity_poly.pdbx_seq_one_letter_code
_entity_poly.pdbx_strand_id
1 'polypeptide(L)'
;MSKSEATFCATRLVLKSPLLYFKFVPMLRIITFARAQGAGARSARAIGHIESRGLQRRNITTAGDTTATAHTVEKGTDAASPGAVGHQGSRNFVPSPPSSMAKPKTLTKPKPKHPKRPSNPPLSIQTLDPSKLQASDFLDLTKTSGGVRIDMPNSTFNYLEFTHRVPTVNGIKGKAKAISFPRVARGFFYFKPAPPGEPLETGEVRFRKTANDKPESFANGEDLKVGDRTWRLTFKKIFHGRNLGLKGLVLSDGLEETEAWKSYEKEFREQIYSPAPVIKPARPVQTLDPTKLLSSDWLDLSRLSTATVDVKGAQVQLTYFKRRFPDNTSGFLYYHSSPGASHFNGDVRFRVTPSKDPSSFASGHDLEFNMTPWRRTLANIAVNDKDAAGFQGLITSSNIVSPTVLDAFKQMLITEASTRPGTGLHPGTQYIHGLEQNFLVRFDKPTQGLFVVGKDAIQRVSSYDLDAFVDSEQPVAESGQQFRPWSGSAYCRLERSAHDANTVVMRVVQLTSPPVAPEDYKGLPIPQEGELVRLQSGEAWTFAAEDGSALRLLQENA
;
A
#
# COMPACT_ATOMS: atom_id res chain seq x y z
N MET A 1 -33.83 27.81 54.11
CA MET A 1 -33.46 28.17 52.73
C MET A 1 -33.78 26.99 51.83
N SER A 2 -34.25 27.31 50.63
CA SER A 2 -35.07 26.54 49.67
C SER A 2 -34.89 25.02 49.56
N LYS A 3 -36.03 24.32 49.67
CA LYS A 3 -36.34 23.03 49.04
C LYS A 3 -36.62 23.25 47.54
N SER A 4 -36.21 22.31 46.69
CA SER A 4 -36.86 22.06 45.40
C SER A 4 -36.87 20.55 45.13
N GLU A 5 -38.01 19.95 45.40
CA GLU A 5 -38.42 18.63 44.93
C GLU A 5 -38.81 18.73 43.44
N ALA A 6 -38.33 17.82 42.61
CA ALA A 6 -38.84 17.62 41.26
C ALA A 6 -39.27 16.15 41.11
N THR A 7 -40.57 15.94 41.27
CA THR A 7 -41.30 14.70 41.06
C THR A 7 -41.42 14.44 39.56
N PHE A 8 -40.94 13.30 39.07
CA PHE A 8 -41.21 12.84 37.69
C PHE A 8 -42.12 11.61 37.73
N CYS A 9 -43.40 11.83 37.40
CA CYS A 9 -44.38 10.79 37.10
C CYS A 9 -44.11 10.24 35.69
N ALA A 10 -43.82 8.95 35.57
CA ALA A 10 -43.87 8.25 34.30
C ALA A 10 -44.95 7.15 34.37
N THR A 11 -46.04 7.43 33.65
CA THR A 11 -47.24 6.60 33.51
C THR A 11 -46.92 5.29 32.81
N ARG A 12 -47.35 4.20 33.45
CA ARG A 12 -47.26 2.81 33.01
C ARG A 12 -48.32 2.55 31.94
N LEU A 13 -47.93 2.42 30.67
CA LEU A 13 -48.81 1.99 29.58
C LEU A 13 -48.66 0.48 29.36
N VAL A 14 -49.64 -0.27 29.84
CA VAL A 14 -49.81 -1.71 29.63
C VAL A 14 -50.59 -1.90 28.33
N LEU A 15 -49.97 -2.51 27.32
CA LEU A 15 -50.68 -3.06 26.17
C LEU A 15 -50.54 -4.59 26.18
N LYS A 16 -51.69 -5.26 26.25
CA LYS A 16 -51.86 -6.71 26.19
C LYS A 16 -52.20 -7.14 24.75
N SER A 17 -51.53 -8.21 24.31
CA SER A 17 -52.03 -9.30 23.42
C SER A 17 -52.17 -9.04 21.90
N PRO A 18 -52.26 -10.09 21.04
CA PRO A 18 -52.13 -11.54 21.26
C PRO A 18 -51.12 -12.28 20.35
N LEU A 19 -50.91 -13.54 20.74
CA LEU A 19 -50.24 -14.66 20.08
C LEU A 19 -50.60 -14.86 18.59
N LEU A 20 -49.61 -15.20 17.78
CA LEU A 20 -49.78 -16.02 16.57
C LEU A 20 -48.66 -17.06 16.49
N TYR A 21 -49.08 -18.32 16.67
CA TYR A 21 -48.30 -19.54 16.51
C TYR A 21 -48.03 -19.80 15.03
N PHE A 22 -46.77 -19.99 14.62
CA PHE A 22 -46.44 -20.77 13.43
C PHE A 22 -45.31 -21.75 13.76
N LYS A 23 -45.67 -23.05 13.75
CA LYS A 23 -44.74 -24.17 13.79
C LYS A 23 -43.99 -24.23 12.45
N PHE A 24 -42.66 -24.29 12.48
CA PHE A 24 -41.88 -24.79 11.35
C PHE A 24 -40.92 -25.89 11.82
N VAL A 25 -41.03 -27.04 11.17
CA VAL A 25 -40.27 -28.27 11.38
C VAL A 25 -38.86 -28.11 10.79
N PRO A 26 -37.79 -28.57 11.46
CA PRO A 26 -36.45 -28.53 10.88
C PRO A 26 -36.26 -29.72 9.93
N MET A 27 -36.00 -29.45 8.64
CA MET A 27 -35.56 -30.47 7.69
C MET A 27 -34.02 -30.49 7.68
N LEU A 28 -33.46 -31.46 8.40
CA LEU A 28 -32.05 -31.86 8.30
C LEU A 28 -31.78 -32.43 6.90
N ARG A 29 -30.82 -31.88 6.17
CA ARG A 29 -30.17 -32.59 5.05
C ARG A 29 -28.69 -32.77 5.36
N ILE A 30 -28.37 -34.00 5.75
CA ILE A 30 -27.03 -34.58 5.78
C ILE A 30 -26.63 -34.82 4.32
N ILE A 31 -25.54 -34.22 3.86
CA ILE A 31 -24.88 -34.63 2.61
C ILE A 31 -23.52 -35.21 2.97
N THR A 32 -23.45 -36.52 2.88
CA THR A 32 -22.25 -37.35 2.96
C THR A 32 -21.51 -37.26 1.62
N PHE A 33 -20.25 -36.82 1.61
CA PHE A 33 -19.39 -36.92 0.43
C PHE A 33 -18.56 -38.21 0.52
N ALA A 34 -18.92 -39.21 -0.28
CA ALA A 34 -18.09 -40.37 -0.53
C ALA A 34 -17.11 -40.06 -1.68
N ARG A 35 -15.81 -40.22 -1.41
CA ARG A 35 -14.73 -40.19 -2.41
C ARG A 35 -14.60 -41.61 -2.99
N ALA A 36 -14.84 -41.76 -4.29
CA ALA A 36 -14.44 -42.96 -5.03
C ALA A 36 -13.30 -42.61 -6.00
N GLN A 37 -12.22 -43.37 -5.91
CA GLN A 37 -11.11 -43.41 -6.86
C GLN A 37 -11.55 -44.13 -8.14
N GLY A 38 -11.00 -43.77 -9.28
CA GLY A 38 -11.17 -44.51 -10.53
C GLY A 38 -10.34 -43.93 -11.67
N ALA A 39 -9.34 -44.69 -12.10
CA ALA A 39 -8.40 -44.38 -13.17
C ALA A 39 -9.02 -44.53 -14.58
N GLY A 40 -8.35 -43.97 -15.59
CA GLY A 40 -8.24 -44.62 -16.90
C GLY A 40 -8.70 -43.87 -18.16
N ALA A 41 -7.70 -43.53 -18.97
CA ALA A 41 -7.66 -43.64 -20.44
C ALA A 41 -8.41 -42.66 -21.38
N ARG A 42 -7.57 -41.94 -22.16
CA ARG A 42 -7.55 -41.74 -23.62
C ARG A 42 -8.90 -41.71 -24.39
N SER A 43 -9.15 -40.63 -25.13
CA SER A 43 -9.01 -40.56 -26.61
C SER A 43 -9.87 -39.45 -27.26
N ALA A 44 -9.33 -38.97 -28.39
CA ALA A 44 -10.00 -38.42 -29.59
C ALA A 44 -10.57 -36.98 -29.63
N ARG A 45 -10.01 -36.26 -30.61
CA ARG A 45 -10.53 -35.06 -31.28
C ARG A 45 -11.80 -35.36 -32.09
N ALA A 46 -12.71 -34.38 -32.14
CA ALA A 46 -13.54 -34.02 -33.31
C ALA A 46 -14.01 -32.56 -33.09
N ILE A 47 -13.42 -31.57 -33.78
CA ILE A 47 -13.97 -30.85 -34.95
C ILE A 47 -15.51 -30.74 -34.92
N GLY A 48 -16.00 -29.55 -34.57
CA GLY A 48 -17.39 -29.14 -34.68
C GLY A 48 -17.47 -27.69 -35.12
N HIS A 49 -17.77 -27.52 -36.41
CA HIS A 49 -18.11 -26.29 -37.12
C HIS A 49 -19.39 -25.68 -36.51
N ILE A 50 -19.44 -24.37 -36.20
CA ILE A 50 -20.69 -23.67 -35.92
C ILE A 50 -20.77 -22.40 -36.77
N GLU A 51 -21.83 -22.36 -37.56
CA GLU A 51 -22.26 -21.28 -38.44
C GLU A 51 -22.72 -20.05 -37.67
N SER A 52 -22.40 -18.90 -38.25
CA SER A 52 -22.91 -17.58 -37.93
C SER A 52 -24.36 -17.40 -38.39
N ARG A 53 -25.27 -17.08 -37.47
CA ARG A 53 -26.58 -16.47 -37.81
C ARG A 53 -26.58 -14.99 -37.45
N GLY A 54 -26.83 -14.18 -38.48
CA GLY A 54 -27.08 -12.75 -38.35
C GLY A 54 -28.48 -12.47 -37.79
N LEU A 55 -28.64 -11.25 -37.26
CA LEU A 55 -29.94 -10.66 -37.01
C LEU A 55 -29.91 -9.17 -37.31
N GLN A 56 -30.81 -8.80 -38.22
CA GLN A 56 -31.06 -7.48 -38.76
C GLN A 56 -31.51 -6.50 -37.68
N ARG A 57 -31.03 -5.25 -37.77
CA ARG A 57 -31.60 -4.09 -37.07
C ARG A 57 -32.84 -3.62 -37.81
N ARG A 58 -33.97 -3.50 -37.11
CA ARG A 58 -35.14 -2.73 -37.56
C ARG A 58 -35.02 -1.28 -37.06
N ASN A 59 -35.24 -0.36 -37.99
CA ASN A 59 -35.51 1.05 -37.74
C ASN A 59 -36.94 1.17 -37.16
N ILE A 60 -37.11 2.06 -36.18
CA ILE A 60 -38.42 2.59 -35.80
C ILE A 60 -38.32 4.11 -35.85
N THR A 61 -39.12 4.68 -36.75
CA THR A 61 -39.48 6.09 -36.86
C THR A 61 -40.56 6.41 -35.81
N THR A 62 -40.52 7.61 -35.22
CA THR A 62 -41.73 8.23 -34.66
C THR A 62 -41.59 9.74 -34.73
N ALA A 63 -42.54 10.35 -35.42
CA ALA A 63 -42.82 11.78 -35.42
C ALA A 63 -43.70 12.14 -34.22
N GLY A 64 -43.66 13.41 -33.79
CA GLY A 64 -44.52 13.93 -32.72
C GLY A 64 -44.25 15.41 -32.46
N ASP A 65 -45.24 16.23 -32.80
CA ASP A 65 -45.25 17.68 -32.95
C ASP A 65 -45.08 18.56 -31.70
N THR A 66 -44.57 19.77 -32.00
CA THR A 66 -44.73 21.13 -31.42
C THR A 66 -45.58 21.38 -30.17
N THR A 67 -45.09 22.29 -29.30
CA THR A 67 -45.77 23.57 -28.96
C THR A 67 -44.88 24.53 -28.13
N ALA A 68 -44.87 25.80 -28.57
CA ALA A 68 -44.79 27.09 -27.82
C ALA A 68 -43.55 27.38 -26.91
N THR A 69 -43.04 28.60 -26.71
CA THR A 69 -43.54 29.96 -26.91
C THR A 69 -42.34 30.92 -26.92
N ALA A 70 -42.39 31.97 -27.76
CA ALA A 70 -41.43 33.06 -27.77
C ALA A 70 -41.86 34.20 -26.82
N HIS A 71 -40.90 34.85 -26.16
CA HIS A 71 -41.07 36.18 -25.61
C HIS A 71 -39.84 37.04 -25.96
N THR A 72 -40.12 38.16 -26.61
CA THR A 72 -39.23 39.27 -26.94
C THR A 72 -39.83 40.51 -26.31
N VAL A 73 -39.10 41.30 -25.52
CA VAL A 73 -39.30 42.77 -25.36
C VAL A 73 -38.00 43.43 -24.81
N GLU A 74 -37.45 44.30 -25.66
CA GLU A 74 -36.92 45.68 -25.50
C GLU A 74 -36.00 46.18 -24.35
N LYS A 75 -34.85 46.71 -24.80
CA LYS A 75 -34.26 48.07 -24.65
C LYS A 75 -34.54 48.93 -23.40
N GLY A 76 -33.43 49.46 -22.85
CA GLY A 76 -33.34 50.73 -22.12
C GLY A 76 -31.90 51.27 -22.19
N THR A 77 -31.76 52.56 -22.47
CA THR A 77 -30.55 53.30 -22.87
C THR A 77 -29.85 54.04 -21.71
N ASP A 78 -28.71 54.66 -22.06
CA ASP A 78 -28.01 55.80 -21.42
C ASP A 78 -26.99 55.50 -20.31
N ALA A 79 -25.92 56.27 -20.09
CA ALA A 79 -24.98 57.06 -20.88
C ALA A 79 -23.91 57.51 -19.86
N ALA A 80 -22.62 57.47 -20.24
CA ALA A 80 -21.56 58.44 -19.89
C ALA A 80 -20.14 57.83 -19.89
N SER A 81 -19.34 58.33 -20.83
CA SER A 81 -17.86 58.36 -20.85
C SER A 81 -17.34 59.43 -19.86
N PRO A 82 -16.02 59.55 -19.52
CA PRO A 82 -14.93 59.59 -20.51
C PRO A 82 -13.55 59.00 -20.14
N GLY A 83 -12.84 58.61 -21.21
CA GLY A 83 -11.48 59.09 -21.48
C GLY A 83 -10.29 58.28 -20.96
N ALA A 84 -9.56 57.61 -21.88
CA ALA A 84 -8.14 57.88 -22.10
C ALA A 84 -7.54 57.00 -23.22
N VAL A 85 -6.77 57.72 -24.05
CA VAL A 85 -5.91 57.38 -25.19
C VAL A 85 -4.95 56.20 -24.95
N GLY A 86 -4.72 55.36 -25.98
CA GLY A 86 -3.54 54.47 -26.02
C GLY A 86 -3.47 53.45 -27.17
N HIS A 87 -2.79 53.82 -28.25
CA HIS A 87 -2.06 53.01 -29.26
C HIS A 87 -2.70 51.74 -29.88
N GLN A 88 -3.05 51.86 -31.17
CA GLN A 88 -3.25 50.76 -32.11
C GLN A 88 -1.91 50.20 -32.62
N GLY A 89 -1.69 48.90 -32.43
CA GLY A 89 -0.75 48.07 -33.18
C GLY A 89 -1.53 46.94 -33.86
N SER A 90 -1.73 47.04 -35.17
CA SER A 90 -2.44 46.05 -35.99
C SER A 90 -1.68 44.73 -36.08
N ARG A 91 -2.27 43.64 -35.57
CA ARG A 91 -1.92 42.26 -35.96
C ARG A 91 -3.09 41.65 -36.71
N ASN A 92 -2.83 41.27 -37.96
CA ASN A 92 -3.76 40.59 -38.85
C ASN A 92 -4.17 39.22 -38.27
N PHE A 93 -5.47 39.04 -38.08
CA PHE A 93 -6.09 37.77 -37.70
C PHE A 93 -6.40 36.98 -38.98
N VAL A 94 -5.75 35.83 -39.16
CA VAL A 94 -6.06 34.87 -40.22
C VAL A 94 -7.16 33.94 -39.70
N PRO A 95 -8.27 33.72 -40.44
CA PRO A 95 -9.34 32.83 -39.99
C PRO A 95 -8.89 31.37 -40.04
N SER A 96 -9.17 30.63 -38.97
CA SER A 96 -8.94 29.19 -38.89
C SER A 96 -9.94 28.42 -39.75
N PRO A 97 -9.52 27.33 -40.43
CA PRO A 97 -10.43 26.50 -41.23
C PRO A 97 -11.28 25.57 -40.34
N PRO A 98 -12.45 25.13 -40.84
CA PRO A 98 -13.41 24.35 -40.06
C PRO A 98 -12.94 22.91 -39.80
N SER A 99 -13.16 22.50 -38.55
CA SER A 99 -12.99 21.13 -38.05
C SER A 99 -13.97 20.17 -38.75
N SER A 100 -13.45 19.28 -39.60
CA SER A 100 -14.18 18.13 -40.13
C SER A 100 -13.20 17.17 -40.82
N MET A 101 -12.86 16.06 -40.16
CA MET A 101 -12.78 14.70 -40.73
C MET A 101 -12.14 13.75 -39.70
N ALA A 102 -12.98 12.86 -39.15
CA ALA A 102 -12.53 11.74 -38.36
C ALA A 102 -11.68 10.80 -39.25
N LYS A 103 -10.40 10.62 -38.89
CA LYS A 103 -9.52 9.65 -39.56
C LYS A 103 -9.99 8.22 -39.27
N PRO A 104 -10.00 7.32 -40.27
CA PRO A 104 -10.33 5.91 -40.07
C PRO A 104 -9.38 5.25 -39.07
N LYS A 105 -9.93 4.52 -38.10
CA LYS A 105 -9.16 3.66 -37.19
C LYS A 105 -8.39 2.62 -38.01
N THR A 106 -7.09 2.79 -38.09
CA THR A 106 -6.17 1.84 -38.71
C THR A 106 -6.14 0.58 -37.85
N LEU A 107 -6.53 -0.54 -38.45
CA LEU A 107 -6.50 -1.87 -37.84
C LEU A 107 -5.03 -2.24 -37.54
N THR A 108 -4.60 -2.07 -36.29
CA THR A 108 -3.26 -2.48 -35.85
C THR A 108 -3.13 -3.99 -36.00
N LYS A 109 -2.29 -4.42 -36.96
CA LYS A 109 -1.90 -5.82 -37.12
C LYS A 109 -1.37 -6.37 -35.78
N PRO A 110 -1.73 -7.60 -35.40
CA PRO A 110 -1.23 -8.21 -34.16
C PRO A 110 0.31 -8.27 -34.19
N LYS A 111 0.95 -7.67 -33.17
CA LYS A 111 2.41 -7.73 -32.99
C LYS A 111 2.85 -9.20 -33.04
N PRO A 112 3.87 -9.56 -33.86
CA PRO A 112 4.39 -10.91 -33.86
C PRO A 112 4.84 -11.28 -32.45
N LYS A 113 4.32 -12.41 -31.94
CA LYS A 113 4.74 -12.94 -30.64
C LYS A 113 6.24 -13.23 -30.74
N HIS A 114 7.06 -12.48 -30.00
CA HIS A 114 8.49 -12.74 -29.92
C HIS A 114 8.68 -14.21 -29.47
N PRO A 115 9.56 -14.98 -30.15
CA PRO A 115 9.85 -16.34 -29.74
C PRO A 115 10.30 -16.33 -28.28
N LYS A 116 9.67 -17.16 -27.45
CA LYS A 116 10.06 -17.31 -26.04
C LYS A 116 11.52 -17.72 -26.01
N ARG A 117 12.36 -16.88 -25.41
CA ARG A 117 13.79 -17.16 -25.22
C ARG A 117 13.93 -18.53 -24.54
N PRO A 118 14.80 -19.43 -25.03
CA PRO A 118 15.02 -20.72 -24.38
C PRO A 118 15.37 -20.48 -22.91
N SER A 119 14.62 -21.11 -22.00
CA SER A 119 14.87 -21.02 -20.57
C SER A 119 16.15 -21.80 -20.26
N ASN A 120 17.12 -21.14 -19.62
CA ASN A 120 18.26 -21.86 -19.06
C ASN A 120 17.75 -22.94 -18.10
N PRO A 121 18.39 -24.12 -18.04
CA PRO A 121 18.08 -25.12 -17.03
C PRO A 121 18.19 -24.48 -15.62
N PRO A 122 17.32 -24.88 -14.67
CA PRO A 122 17.39 -24.38 -13.32
C PRO A 122 18.75 -24.73 -12.72
N LEU A 123 19.37 -23.76 -12.05
CA LEU A 123 20.57 -23.97 -11.26
C LEU A 123 20.19 -24.76 -10.02
N SER A 124 21.01 -25.70 -9.54
CA SER A 124 20.72 -26.46 -8.33
C SER A 124 21.95 -26.64 -7.45
N ILE A 125 21.75 -26.76 -6.14
CA ILE A 125 22.80 -27.15 -5.17
C ILE A 125 22.24 -28.21 -4.21
N GLN A 126 23.10 -29.11 -3.75
CA GLN A 126 22.78 -30.24 -2.89
C GLN A 126 23.39 -30.14 -1.48
N THR A 127 24.43 -29.30 -1.31
CA THR A 127 25.12 -29.13 -0.03
C THR A 127 25.70 -27.72 0.10
N LEU A 128 25.92 -27.30 1.34
CA LEU A 128 26.66 -26.11 1.76
C LEU A 128 27.94 -26.48 2.53
N ASP A 129 28.21 -27.78 2.70
CA ASP A 129 29.42 -28.28 3.36
C ASP A 129 30.57 -28.34 2.34
N PRO A 130 31.65 -27.56 2.52
CA PRO A 130 32.80 -27.60 1.62
C PRO A 130 33.38 -28.99 1.39
N SER A 131 33.26 -29.90 2.38
CA SER A 131 33.79 -31.26 2.29
C SER A 131 32.92 -32.22 1.47
N LYS A 132 31.67 -31.83 1.16
CA LYS A 132 30.70 -32.65 0.42
C LYS A 132 30.38 -32.10 -0.97
N LEU A 133 30.99 -30.98 -1.36
CA LEU A 133 30.76 -30.33 -2.64
C LEU A 133 30.96 -31.31 -3.81
N GLN A 134 30.07 -31.25 -4.80
CA GLN A 134 30.16 -31.98 -6.04
C GLN A 134 30.21 -31.01 -7.23
N ALA A 135 30.63 -31.51 -8.39
CA ALA A 135 30.62 -30.69 -9.61
C ALA A 135 29.23 -30.17 -9.98
N SER A 136 28.17 -30.88 -9.60
CA SER A 136 26.78 -30.43 -9.78
C SER A 136 26.38 -29.23 -8.93
N ASP A 137 27.13 -28.92 -7.86
CA ASP A 137 26.89 -27.76 -7.00
C ASP A 137 27.55 -26.48 -7.54
N PHE A 138 28.33 -26.61 -8.62
CA PHE A 138 29.00 -25.48 -9.25
C PHE A 138 28.00 -24.62 -10.01
N LEU A 139 28.00 -23.32 -9.72
CA LEU A 139 27.09 -22.37 -10.32
C LEU A 139 27.84 -21.36 -11.18
N ASP A 140 27.40 -21.19 -12.43
CA ASP A 140 27.84 -20.09 -13.28
C ASP A 140 26.81 -18.94 -13.24
N LEU A 141 27.10 -17.93 -12.42
CA LEU A 141 26.25 -16.76 -12.27
C LEU A 141 26.56 -15.64 -13.28
N THR A 142 27.54 -15.81 -14.16
CA THR A 142 28.07 -14.74 -15.04
C THR A 142 27.03 -14.20 -16.03
N LYS A 143 26.06 -15.05 -16.42
CA LYS A 143 25.00 -14.71 -17.36
C LYS A 143 23.69 -14.30 -16.68
N THR A 144 23.67 -14.32 -15.35
CA THR A 144 22.46 -14.00 -14.59
C THR A 144 22.36 -12.48 -14.37
N SER A 145 21.28 -11.89 -14.89
CA SER A 145 20.91 -10.51 -14.60
C SER A 145 19.62 -10.53 -13.79
N GLY A 146 19.65 -9.99 -12.57
CA GLY A 146 18.51 -10.01 -11.64
C GLY A 146 18.55 -11.13 -10.60
N GLY A 147 17.37 -11.56 -10.15
CA GLY A 147 17.23 -12.62 -9.15
C GLY A 147 17.62 -13.98 -9.74
N VAL A 148 18.58 -14.65 -9.11
CA VAL A 148 18.97 -16.02 -9.47
C VAL A 148 18.04 -16.98 -8.74
N ARG A 149 17.45 -17.93 -9.46
CA ARG A 149 16.66 -19.02 -8.89
C ARG A 149 17.51 -20.28 -8.80
N ILE A 150 17.77 -20.76 -7.59
CA ILE A 150 18.51 -22.00 -7.35
C ILE A 150 17.57 -23.03 -6.74
N ASP A 151 17.37 -24.14 -7.42
CA ASP A 151 16.62 -25.29 -6.95
C ASP A 151 17.41 -26.06 -5.89
N MET A 152 16.71 -26.47 -4.83
CA MET A 152 17.29 -27.22 -3.70
C MET A 152 16.43 -28.48 -3.54
N PRO A 153 16.82 -29.61 -4.16
CA PRO A 153 15.95 -30.78 -4.33
C PRO A 153 15.51 -31.44 -3.02
N ASN A 154 16.28 -31.22 -1.94
CA ASN A 154 16.00 -31.78 -0.61
C ASN A 154 15.25 -30.79 0.31
N SER A 155 14.77 -29.67 -0.22
CA SER A 155 14.04 -28.65 0.53
C SER A 155 12.56 -28.65 0.17
N THR A 156 11.68 -28.47 1.15
CA THR A 156 10.24 -28.21 0.93
C THR A 156 9.96 -26.87 0.26
N PHE A 157 10.96 -25.98 0.19
CA PHE A 157 10.92 -24.69 -0.49
C PHE A 157 11.95 -24.69 -1.62
N ASN A 158 11.45 -24.78 -2.85
CA ASN A 158 12.24 -25.25 -3.99
C ASN A 158 13.10 -24.16 -4.64
N TYR A 159 13.20 -22.95 -4.10
CA TYR A 159 14.10 -21.97 -4.70
C TYR A 159 14.66 -20.93 -3.74
N LEU A 160 15.93 -20.59 -3.94
CA LEU A 160 16.56 -19.39 -3.41
C LEU A 160 16.43 -18.28 -4.45
N GLU A 161 15.94 -17.11 -4.06
CA GLU A 161 16.02 -15.88 -4.87
C GLU A 161 16.93 -14.89 -4.18
N PHE A 162 18.12 -14.66 -4.73
CA PHE A 162 19.05 -13.66 -4.22
C PHE A 162 19.48 -12.73 -5.35
N THR A 163 19.76 -11.50 -4.95
CA THR A 163 20.23 -10.45 -5.85
C THR A 163 21.56 -9.96 -5.33
N HIS A 164 22.55 -9.87 -6.21
CA HIS A 164 23.79 -9.16 -5.91
C HIS A 164 23.43 -7.68 -5.77
N ARG A 165 23.54 -7.15 -4.55
CA ARG A 165 23.17 -5.77 -4.23
C ARG A 165 24.36 -5.11 -3.56
N VAL A 166 24.84 -4.01 -4.12
CA VAL A 166 25.75 -3.13 -3.40
C VAL A 166 24.92 -2.40 -2.35
N PRO A 167 25.29 -2.48 -1.06
CA PRO A 167 24.71 -1.60 -0.05
C PRO A 167 24.86 -0.18 -0.56
N THR A 168 23.77 0.60 -0.62
CA THR A 168 23.89 2.03 -0.85
C THR A 168 24.81 2.58 0.23
N VAL A 169 25.97 3.08 -0.18
CA VAL A 169 26.87 3.85 0.67
C VAL A 169 25.99 4.94 1.29
N ASN A 170 25.94 5.00 2.62
CA ASN A 170 25.10 5.90 3.46
C ASN A 170 23.84 5.33 4.12
N GLY A 171 23.56 4.02 4.07
CA GLY A 171 22.51 3.42 4.93
C GLY A 171 21.06 3.88 4.62
N ILE A 172 20.88 4.70 3.58
CA ILE A 172 19.59 5.15 3.10
C ILE A 172 18.85 3.94 2.52
N LYS A 173 17.64 3.68 3.03
CA LYS A 173 16.74 2.59 2.61
C LYS A 173 16.16 2.83 1.21
N GLY A 174 17.02 2.96 0.20
CA GLY A 174 16.67 2.85 -1.21
C GLY A 174 16.46 1.39 -1.62
N LYS A 175 15.76 1.15 -2.72
CA LYS A 175 15.70 -0.18 -3.35
C LYS A 175 17.11 -0.48 -3.86
N ALA A 176 17.93 -1.15 -3.05
CA ALA A 176 19.27 -1.52 -3.45
C ALA A 176 19.23 -2.17 -4.85
N LYS A 177 19.87 -1.51 -5.82
CA LYS A 177 19.82 -1.88 -7.23
C LYS A 177 20.39 -3.29 -7.33
N ALA A 178 19.61 -4.20 -7.91
CA ALA A 178 20.15 -5.51 -8.26
C ALA A 178 21.23 -5.24 -9.32
N ILE A 179 22.47 -5.42 -8.93
CA ILE A 179 23.60 -5.38 -9.86
C ILE A 179 23.74 -6.78 -10.41
N SER A 180 24.14 -6.91 -11.67
CA SER A 180 24.55 -8.20 -12.21
C SER A 180 25.67 -8.78 -11.35
N PHE A 181 25.73 -10.10 -11.25
CA PHE A 181 26.91 -10.74 -10.68
C PHE A 181 28.14 -10.36 -11.52
N PRO A 182 29.33 -10.22 -10.90
CA PRO A 182 30.56 -10.01 -11.65
C PRO A 182 30.72 -11.04 -12.78
N ARG A 183 31.37 -10.65 -13.88
CA ARG A 183 31.63 -11.54 -15.04
C ARG A 183 32.44 -12.79 -14.71
N VAL A 184 32.92 -12.92 -13.47
CA VAL A 184 33.71 -14.04 -12.93
C VAL A 184 33.03 -14.75 -11.77
N ALA A 185 31.72 -14.54 -11.55
CA ALA A 185 30.98 -15.18 -10.46
C ALA A 185 30.62 -16.64 -10.78
N ARG A 186 31.64 -17.50 -10.83
CA ARG A 186 31.47 -18.95 -10.97
C ARG A 186 32.07 -19.65 -9.77
N GLY A 187 31.37 -20.61 -9.18
CA GLY A 187 31.85 -21.30 -8.00
C GLY A 187 30.73 -21.89 -7.14
N PHE A 188 30.96 -21.97 -5.84
CA PHE A 188 30.15 -22.76 -4.91
C PHE A 188 29.56 -21.91 -3.79
N PHE A 189 28.33 -22.26 -3.38
CA PHE A 189 27.83 -21.82 -2.09
C PHE A 189 28.42 -22.67 -0.96
N TYR A 190 28.68 -22.05 0.17
CA TYR A 190 29.08 -22.78 1.37
C TYR A 190 28.62 -22.07 2.64
N PHE A 191 28.45 -22.83 3.72
CA PHE A 191 28.19 -22.29 5.04
C PHE A 191 29.51 -22.08 5.78
N LYS A 192 29.69 -20.88 6.33
CA LYS A 192 30.77 -20.55 7.24
C LYS A 192 30.19 -20.47 8.65
N PRO A 193 30.56 -21.38 9.58
CA PRO A 193 30.07 -21.35 10.94
C PRO A 193 30.56 -20.10 11.68
N ALA A 194 29.86 -19.74 12.76
CA ALA A 194 30.29 -18.69 13.67
C ALA A 194 31.70 -19.03 14.23
N PRO A 195 32.60 -18.04 14.37
CA PRO A 195 33.86 -18.24 15.07
C PRO A 195 33.65 -18.77 16.50
N PRO A 196 34.56 -19.59 17.05
CA PRO A 196 34.47 -20.05 18.44
C PRO A 196 34.34 -18.86 19.40
N GLY A 197 33.31 -18.88 20.25
CA GLY A 197 33.03 -17.81 21.23
C GLY A 197 32.17 -16.65 20.71
N GLU A 198 31.87 -16.59 19.41
CA GLU A 198 30.87 -15.66 18.89
C GLU A 198 29.45 -16.26 18.94
N PRO A 199 28.40 -15.43 18.99
CA PRO A 199 27.03 -15.91 18.86
C PRO A 199 26.86 -16.70 17.55
N LEU A 200 26.15 -17.83 17.59
CA LEU A 200 25.87 -18.65 16.40
C LEU A 200 25.18 -17.87 15.28
N GLU A 201 24.47 -16.80 15.63
CA GLU A 201 23.87 -15.87 14.67
C GLU A 201 24.87 -15.17 13.73
N THR A 202 26.18 -15.25 14.01
CA THR A 202 27.23 -14.74 13.12
C THR A 202 27.59 -15.72 12.00
N GLY A 203 27.06 -16.96 12.02
CA GLY A 203 27.14 -17.91 10.92
C GLY A 203 26.54 -17.35 9.63
N GLU A 204 27.11 -17.72 8.49
CA GLU A 204 26.72 -17.12 7.21
C GLU A 204 26.94 -18.03 6.01
N VAL A 205 26.05 -17.93 5.02
CA VAL A 205 26.26 -18.54 3.70
C VAL A 205 27.03 -17.56 2.82
N ARG A 206 28.11 -18.04 2.22
CA ARG A 206 29.00 -17.30 1.33
C ARG A 206 29.01 -17.95 -0.05
N PHE A 207 29.50 -17.21 -1.05
CA PHE A 207 29.76 -17.73 -2.38
C PHE A 207 31.26 -17.66 -2.64
N ARG A 208 31.91 -18.81 -2.88
CA ARG A 208 33.34 -18.89 -3.19
C ARG A 208 33.55 -19.01 -4.69
N LYS A 209 34.28 -18.08 -5.29
CA LYS A 209 34.69 -18.11 -6.70
C LYS A 209 35.80 -19.13 -6.89
N THR A 210 35.67 -19.98 -7.90
CA THR A 210 36.67 -21.00 -8.25
C THR A 210 36.96 -21.00 -9.75
N ALA A 211 38.10 -21.55 -10.14
CA ALA A 211 38.53 -21.58 -11.54
C ALA A 211 37.71 -22.56 -12.40
N ASN A 212 37.19 -23.62 -11.79
CA ASN A 212 36.44 -24.70 -12.43
C ASN A 212 35.41 -25.31 -11.47
N ASP A 213 34.66 -26.28 -11.98
CA ASP A 213 33.60 -27.01 -11.30
C ASP A 213 34.11 -28.14 -10.40
N LYS A 214 35.42 -28.28 -10.21
CA LYS A 214 35.96 -29.35 -9.37
C LYS A 214 35.99 -28.93 -7.90
N PRO A 215 35.43 -29.73 -6.97
CA PRO A 215 35.39 -29.40 -5.54
C PRO A 215 36.77 -29.07 -4.94
N GLU A 216 37.85 -29.72 -5.37
CA GLU A 216 39.21 -29.45 -4.90
C GLU A 216 39.68 -28.02 -5.18
N SER A 217 39.09 -27.34 -6.17
CA SER A 217 39.39 -25.94 -6.46
C SER A 217 38.86 -24.98 -5.38
N PHE A 218 37.97 -25.45 -4.50
CA PHE A 218 37.39 -24.65 -3.41
C PHE A 218 38.45 -24.13 -2.44
N ALA A 219 39.49 -24.93 -2.12
CA ALA A 219 40.55 -24.54 -1.19
C ALA A 219 41.35 -23.33 -1.69
N ASN A 220 41.55 -23.23 -3.01
CA ASN A 220 42.27 -22.15 -3.67
C ASN A 220 41.34 -21.02 -4.17
N GLY A 221 40.04 -21.13 -3.91
CA GLY A 221 39.05 -20.14 -4.30
C GLY A 221 39.07 -18.91 -3.41
N GLU A 222 38.45 -17.84 -3.90
CA GLU A 222 38.28 -16.59 -3.16
C GLU A 222 36.80 -16.25 -3.00
N ASP A 223 36.41 -15.75 -1.82
CA ASP A 223 35.02 -15.37 -1.60
C ASP A 223 34.60 -14.22 -2.53
N LEU A 224 33.37 -14.28 -3.03
CA LEU A 224 32.76 -13.20 -3.79
C LEU A 224 32.75 -11.92 -2.97
N LYS A 225 33.22 -10.81 -3.56
CA LYS A 225 33.23 -9.49 -2.92
C LYS A 225 32.22 -8.55 -3.57
N VAL A 226 31.67 -7.64 -2.75
CA VAL A 226 30.83 -6.52 -3.13
C VAL A 226 31.51 -5.25 -2.63
N GLY A 227 32.24 -4.56 -3.52
CA GLY A 227 33.24 -3.58 -3.09
C GLY A 227 34.31 -4.26 -2.24
N ASP A 228 34.63 -3.70 -1.07
CA ASP A 228 35.63 -4.25 -0.15
C ASP A 228 35.10 -5.32 0.79
N ARG A 229 33.80 -5.63 0.74
CA ARG A 229 33.15 -6.56 1.68
C ARG A 229 32.89 -7.90 1.03
N THR A 230 33.08 -8.98 1.79
CA THR A 230 32.65 -10.33 1.39
C THR A 230 31.13 -10.38 1.26
N TRP A 231 30.65 -10.87 0.12
CA TRP A 231 29.24 -11.18 -0.09
C TRP A 231 28.83 -12.30 0.89
N ARG A 232 27.74 -12.08 1.61
CA ARG A 232 27.24 -13.04 2.60
C ARG A 232 25.73 -12.96 2.79
N LEU A 233 25.12 -14.09 3.07
CA LEU A 233 23.79 -14.20 3.65
C LEU A 233 23.95 -14.52 5.12
N THR A 234 23.66 -13.54 5.97
CA THR A 234 23.73 -13.72 7.42
C THR A 234 22.70 -14.74 7.88
N PHE A 235 22.98 -15.38 9.02
CA PHE A 235 22.07 -16.28 9.71
C PHE A 235 20.63 -15.76 9.67
N LYS A 236 20.40 -14.54 10.17
CA LYS A 236 19.08 -13.88 10.13
C LYS A 236 18.41 -13.96 8.76
N LYS A 237 19.11 -13.66 7.66
CA LYS A 237 18.51 -13.73 6.31
C LYS A 237 18.21 -15.15 5.85
N ILE A 238 18.99 -16.14 6.26
CA ILE A 238 18.75 -17.56 5.95
C ILE A 238 17.43 -18.02 6.61
N PHE A 239 17.18 -17.59 7.86
CA PHE A 239 15.97 -17.97 8.62
C PHE A 239 14.73 -17.11 8.34
N HIS A 240 14.89 -15.98 7.67
CA HIS A 240 13.75 -15.10 7.35
C HIS A 240 13.22 -15.34 5.93
N GLY A 241 11.91 -15.56 5.83
CA GLY A 241 11.17 -15.41 4.57
C GLY A 241 11.42 -16.53 3.55
N ARG A 242 11.90 -16.16 2.35
CA ARG A 242 11.93 -17.02 1.15
C ARG A 242 13.14 -17.98 1.07
N ASN A 243 14.05 -17.97 2.05
CA ASN A 243 15.33 -18.69 1.99
C ASN A 243 15.30 -20.05 2.72
N LEU A 244 14.12 -20.62 2.96
CA LEU A 244 13.95 -21.83 3.76
C LEU A 244 14.67 -23.06 3.20
N GLY A 245 15.01 -23.08 1.91
CA GLY A 245 15.82 -24.17 1.37
C GLY A 245 17.28 -24.13 1.77
N LEU A 246 17.88 -22.95 1.97
CA LEU A 246 19.23 -22.85 2.54
C LEU A 246 19.22 -23.35 3.98
N LYS A 247 18.17 -23.05 4.75
CA LYS A 247 17.97 -23.64 6.08
C LYS A 247 17.95 -25.18 6.01
N GLY A 248 17.19 -25.74 5.07
CA GLY A 248 17.12 -27.19 4.87
C GLY A 248 18.49 -27.81 4.62
N LEU A 249 19.32 -27.17 3.78
CA LEU A 249 20.67 -27.64 3.48
C LEU A 249 21.62 -27.55 4.68
N VAL A 250 21.64 -26.42 5.41
CA VAL A 250 22.46 -26.28 6.63
C VAL A 250 22.14 -27.40 7.64
N LEU A 251 20.87 -27.73 7.80
CA LEU A 251 20.41 -28.81 8.68
C LEU A 251 20.77 -30.20 8.13
N SER A 252 20.51 -30.47 6.85
CA SER A 252 20.80 -31.78 6.26
C SER A 252 22.29 -32.10 6.20
N ASP A 253 23.13 -31.08 6.08
CA ASP A 253 24.57 -31.24 6.06
C ASP A 253 25.16 -31.44 7.47
N GLY A 254 24.37 -31.27 8.54
CA GLY A 254 24.84 -31.34 9.92
C GLY A 254 25.81 -30.22 10.27
N LEU A 255 25.75 -29.09 9.55
CA LEU A 255 26.72 -28.00 9.70
C LEU A 255 26.47 -27.18 10.97
N GLU A 256 25.24 -27.20 11.50
CA GLU A 256 24.92 -26.77 12.85
C GLU A 256 23.68 -27.51 13.38
N GLU A 257 23.87 -28.37 14.37
CA GLU A 257 22.77 -28.87 15.20
C GLU A 257 23.11 -28.63 16.67
N THR A 258 22.85 -27.40 17.13
CA THR A 258 23.10 -27.01 18.53
C THR A 258 21.79 -26.68 19.23
N GLU A 259 21.73 -26.84 20.55
CA GLU A 259 20.57 -26.42 21.34
C GLU A 259 20.27 -24.91 21.19
N ALA A 260 21.30 -24.11 20.90
CA ALA A 260 21.14 -22.70 20.59
C ALA A 260 20.42 -22.46 19.25
N TRP A 261 20.57 -23.34 18.26
CA TRP A 261 19.74 -23.32 17.04
C TRP A 261 18.25 -23.52 17.36
N LYS A 262 17.95 -24.53 18.19
CA LYS A 262 16.57 -24.82 18.63
C LYS A 262 16.02 -23.66 19.46
N SER A 263 16.85 -23.03 20.29
CA SER A 263 16.49 -21.86 21.08
C SER A 263 16.19 -20.64 20.21
N TYR A 264 17.04 -20.33 19.23
CA TYR A 264 16.78 -19.24 18.28
C TYR A 264 15.54 -19.51 17.44
N GLU A 265 15.35 -20.72 16.93
CA GLU A 265 14.14 -21.09 16.20
C GLU A 265 12.90 -20.97 17.10
N LYS A 266 12.98 -21.35 18.37
CA LYS A 266 11.90 -21.21 19.34
C LYS A 266 11.57 -19.75 19.60
N GLU A 267 12.56 -18.92 19.94
CA GLU A 267 12.36 -17.49 20.18
C GLU A 267 11.86 -16.76 18.92
N PHE A 268 12.43 -17.10 17.76
CA PHE A 268 12.01 -16.56 16.47
C PHE A 268 10.59 -17.00 16.09
N ARG A 269 10.25 -18.27 16.30
CA ARG A 269 8.87 -18.75 16.16
C ARG A 269 7.98 -17.98 17.13
N GLU A 270 8.31 -17.84 18.41
CA GLU A 270 7.48 -17.08 19.35
C GLU A 270 7.33 -15.58 18.96
N GLN A 271 8.34 -14.97 18.32
CA GLN A 271 8.30 -13.60 17.81
C GLN A 271 7.55 -13.40 16.47
N ILE A 272 7.62 -14.34 15.53
CA ILE A 272 6.96 -14.23 14.21
C ILE A 272 5.70 -15.09 14.11
N TYR A 273 5.80 -16.32 14.58
CA TYR A 273 4.77 -17.34 14.66
C TYR A 273 4.36 -17.56 16.12
N SER A 274 3.70 -16.56 16.72
CA SER A 274 2.73 -16.90 17.77
C SER A 274 1.91 -18.09 17.23
N PRO A 275 1.71 -19.18 18.00
CA PRO A 275 1.16 -20.45 17.50
C PRO A 275 0.05 -20.14 16.53
N ALA A 276 0.15 -20.68 15.29
CA ALA A 276 -0.73 -20.38 14.17
C ALA A 276 -2.10 -20.07 14.74
N PRO A 277 -2.57 -18.80 14.66
CA PRO A 277 -3.65 -18.33 15.51
C PRO A 277 -4.72 -19.39 15.39
N VAL A 278 -5.04 -20.06 16.53
CA VAL A 278 -6.18 -20.97 16.59
C VAL A 278 -7.25 -20.22 15.83
N ILE A 279 -7.66 -20.74 14.66
CA ILE A 279 -8.47 -19.99 13.70
C ILE A 279 -9.80 -19.81 14.41
N LYS A 280 -9.87 -18.78 15.24
CA LYS A 280 -11.10 -18.37 15.90
C LYS A 280 -11.98 -18.00 14.73
N PRO A 281 -13.22 -18.52 14.68
CA PRO A 281 -14.15 -18.13 13.64
C PRO A 281 -14.15 -16.60 13.58
N ALA A 282 -13.97 -16.07 12.37
CA ALA A 282 -13.88 -14.64 12.16
C ALA A 282 -15.13 -14.00 12.77
N ARG A 283 -14.92 -13.05 13.68
CA ARG A 283 -16.04 -12.40 14.36
C ARG A 283 -16.76 -11.50 13.37
N PRO A 284 -18.10 -11.58 13.30
CA PRO A 284 -18.87 -10.74 12.40
C PRO A 284 -18.87 -9.29 12.88
N VAL A 285 -18.69 -8.37 11.95
CA VAL A 285 -18.88 -6.92 12.12
C VAL A 285 -20.15 -6.55 11.35
N GLN A 286 -21.19 -6.18 12.09
CA GLN A 286 -22.54 -5.96 11.55
C GLN A 286 -22.81 -4.51 11.18
N THR A 287 -22.14 -3.56 11.84
CA THR A 287 -22.29 -2.13 11.63
C THR A 287 -20.95 -1.40 11.79
N LEU A 288 -20.84 -0.21 11.20
CA LEU A 288 -19.78 0.76 11.48
C LEU A 288 -20.33 2.05 12.10
N ASP A 289 -21.64 2.14 12.31
CA ASP A 289 -22.30 3.27 12.96
C ASP A 289 -22.19 3.11 14.49
N PRO A 290 -21.50 4.03 15.19
CA PRO A 290 -21.32 3.97 16.65
C PRO A 290 -22.64 3.85 17.42
N THR A 291 -23.74 4.37 16.89
CA THR A 291 -25.05 4.37 17.55
C THR A 291 -25.79 3.03 17.43
N LYS A 292 -25.30 2.12 16.57
CA LYS A 292 -25.92 0.83 16.29
C LYS A 292 -25.05 -0.35 16.70
N LEU A 293 -23.94 -0.10 17.40
CA LEU A 293 -23.00 -1.13 17.81
C LEU A 293 -23.69 -2.19 18.67
N LEU A 294 -23.32 -3.46 18.46
CA LEU A 294 -23.75 -4.59 19.26
C LEU A 294 -22.56 -5.18 20.00
N SER A 295 -22.79 -5.85 21.14
CA SER A 295 -21.70 -6.55 21.85
C SER A 295 -21.03 -7.64 21.00
N SER A 296 -21.67 -8.14 19.95
CA SER A 296 -21.08 -9.07 18.98
C SER A 296 -20.06 -8.41 18.05
N ASP A 297 -20.13 -7.10 17.85
CA ASP A 297 -19.18 -6.33 17.01
C ASP A 297 -17.86 -6.05 17.76
N TRP A 298 -17.76 -6.42 19.04
CA TRP A 298 -16.57 -6.23 19.85
C TRP A 298 -15.47 -7.24 19.51
N LEU A 299 -14.31 -6.71 19.16
CA LEU A 299 -13.13 -7.44 18.71
C LEU A 299 -12.02 -7.32 19.76
N ASP A 300 -11.27 -8.40 19.94
CA ASP A 300 -10.00 -8.37 20.67
C ASP A 300 -8.88 -8.61 19.66
N LEU A 301 -8.09 -7.58 19.41
CA LEU A 301 -6.98 -7.58 18.48
C LEU A 301 -5.63 -7.77 19.19
N SER A 302 -5.62 -7.83 20.52
CA SER A 302 -4.41 -7.77 21.34
C SER A 302 -3.36 -8.78 20.90
N ARG A 303 -2.11 -8.31 20.69
CA ARG A 303 -0.94 -9.11 20.30
C ARG A 303 -1.03 -9.80 18.94
N LEU A 304 -2.12 -9.63 18.18
CA LEU A 304 -2.24 -10.22 16.85
C LEU A 304 -1.33 -9.45 15.87
N SER A 305 -0.62 -10.16 14.99
CA SER A 305 0.09 -9.53 13.86
C SER A 305 -0.87 -9.14 12.73
N THR A 306 -1.89 -9.98 12.54
CA THR A 306 -3.01 -9.80 11.62
C THR A 306 -4.26 -10.37 12.27
N ALA A 307 -5.36 -9.63 12.21
CA ALA A 307 -6.66 -10.12 12.63
C ALA A 307 -7.57 -10.27 11.41
N THR A 308 -8.28 -11.40 11.31
CA THR A 308 -9.29 -11.61 10.26
C THR A 308 -10.67 -11.43 10.86
N VAL A 309 -11.46 -10.54 10.27
CA VAL A 309 -12.83 -10.25 10.68
C VAL A 309 -13.79 -10.55 9.53
N ASP A 310 -15.00 -10.97 9.86
CA ASP A 310 -16.05 -11.19 8.88
C ASP A 310 -16.87 -9.89 8.75
N VAL A 311 -16.84 -9.27 7.58
CA VAL A 311 -17.58 -8.05 7.29
C VAL A 311 -18.56 -8.37 6.16
N LYS A 312 -19.84 -8.54 6.51
CA LYS A 312 -20.92 -8.91 5.56
C LYS A 312 -20.63 -10.20 4.76
N GLY A 313 -20.05 -11.21 5.39
CA GLY A 313 -19.70 -12.49 4.76
C GLY A 313 -18.33 -12.48 4.06
N ALA A 314 -17.65 -11.33 4.01
CA ALA A 314 -16.32 -11.20 3.43
C ALA A 314 -15.25 -11.17 4.53
N GLN A 315 -14.20 -11.99 4.36
CA GLN A 315 -13.07 -12.03 5.26
C GLN A 315 -12.15 -10.84 4.99
N VAL A 316 -11.99 -9.94 5.98
CA VAL A 316 -11.16 -8.75 5.88
C VAL A 316 -10.00 -8.84 6.87
N GLN A 317 -8.79 -8.51 6.40
CA GLN A 317 -7.59 -8.48 7.25
C GLN A 317 -7.33 -7.08 7.82
N LEU A 318 -7.23 -7.02 9.14
CA LEU A 318 -6.79 -5.86 9.90
C LEU A 318 -5.32 -6.05 10.27
N THR A 319 -4.50 -5.04 10.01
CA THR A 319 -3.06 -5.08 10.29
C THR A 319 -2.60 -3.78 10.95
N TYR A 320 -1.67 -3.89 11.89
CA TYR A 320 -1.06 -2.76 12.60
C TYR A 320 0.34 -2.47 12.05
N PHE A 321 0.42 -1.98 10.80
CA PHE A 321 1.67 -1.53 10.16
C PHE A 321 2.87 -2.50 10.26
N LYS A 322 2.64 -3.80 10.00
CA LYS A 322 3.64 -4.89 10.12
C LYS A 322 4.16 -5.11 11.54
N ARG A 323 3.52 -4.53 12.55
CA ARG A 323 3.71 -4.80 13.97
C ARG A 323 2.51 -5.58 14.49
N ARG A 324 2.67 -6.14 15.69
CA ARG A 324 1.53 -6.68 16.43
C ARG A 324 0.70 -5.52 16.98
N PHE A 325 -0.62 -5.71 17.02
CA PHE A 325 -1.48 -4.83 17.79
C PHE A 325 -1.00 -4.78 19.26
N PRO A 326 -1.02 -3.61 19.91
CA PRO A 326 -0.63 -3.47 21.32
C PRO A 326 -1.44 -4.39 22.24
N ASP A 327 -0.95 -4.56 23.47
CA ASP A 327 -1.73 -5.21 24.52
C ASP A 327 -3.01 -4.41 24.81
N ASN A 328 -4.07 -5.11 25.23
CA ASN A 328 -5.38 -4.54 25.54
C ASN A 328 -6.03 -3.77 24.36
N THR A 329 -5.75 -4.18 23.11
CA THR A 329 -6.37 -3.60 21.91
C THR A 329 -7.70 -4.31 21.64
N SER A 330 -8.69 -4.03 22.49
CA SER A 330 -10.03 -4.60 22.35
C SER A 330 -11.08 -3.50 22.26
N GLY A 331 -12.06 -3.67 21.39
CA GLY A 331 -12.98 -2.58 21.06
C GLY A 331 -13.77 -2.78 19.78
N PHE A 332 -14.17 -1.68 19.14
CA PHE A 332 -15.10 -1.68 18.01
C PHE A 332 -14.48 -1.02 16.77
N LEU A 333 -14.79 -1.58 15.60
CA LEU A 333 -14.61 -0.84 14.34
C LEU A 333 -15.76 0.15 14.18
N TYR A 334 -15.45 1.34 13.69
CA TYR A 334 -16.46 2.34 13.40
C TYR A 334 -16.04 3.23 12.23
N TYR A 335 -17.01 3.84 11.58
CA TYR A 335 -16.77 4.82 10.53
C TYR A 335 -16.71 6.22 11.15
N HIS A 336 -15.62 6.91 10.90
CA HIS A 336 -15.42 8.29 11.30
C HIS A 336 -15.43 9.17 10.05
N SER A 337 -16.20 10.25 10.10
CA SER A 337 -16.12 11.37 9.18
C SER A 337 -16.07 12.64 10.02
N SER A 338 -15.16 13.55 9.67
CA SER A 338 -15.05 14.82 10.40
C SER A 338 -16.29 15.67 10.12
N PRO A 339 -16.91 16.29 11.15
CA PRO A 339 -18.07 17.15 10.94
C PRO A 339 -17.77 18.25 9.91
N GLY A 340 -18.65 18.43 8.93
CA GLY A 340 -18.50 19.43 7.86
C GLY A 340 -17.53 19.05 6.74
N ALA A 341 -16.82 17.93 6.83
CA ALA A 341 -15.91 17.50 5.78
C ALA A 341 -16.64 16.92 4.57
N SER A 342 -15.97 16.96 3.41
CA SER A 342 -16.36 16.25 2.19
C SER A 342 -16.82 14.81 2.45
N HIS A 343 -17.79 14.31 1.68
CA HIS A 343 -18.22 12.90 1.73
C HIS A 343 -17.09 11.91 1.39
N PHE A 344 -15.97 12.41 0.86
CA PHE A 344 -14.75 11.63 0.62
C PHE A 344 -13.82 11.56 1.84
N ASN A 345 -14.05 12.37 2.88
CA ASN A 345 -13.32 12.37 4.15
C ASN A 345 -13.95 11.39 5.13
N GLY A 346 -13.67 10.11 4.90
CA GLY A 346 -14.13 9.03 5.75
C GLY A 346 -13.02 8.03 6.03
N ASP A 347 -13.05 7.48 7.23
CA ASP A 347 -12.10 6.47 7.68
C ASP A 347 -12.83 5.38 8.47
N VAL A 348 -12.49 4.11 8.25
CA VAL A 348 -12.80 3.07 9.24
C VAL A 348 -11.69 3.06 10.28
N ARG A 349 -12.04 3.32 11.53
CA ARG A 349 -11.14 3.37 12.69
C ARG A 349 -11.45 2.25 13.67
N PHE A 350 -10.53 2.02 14.60
CA PHE A 350 -10.73 1.09 15.70
C PHE A 350 -10.75 1.86 17.01
N ARG A 351 -11.86 1.82 17.75
CA ARG A 351 -12.03 2.44 19.07
C ARG A 351 -11.75 1.39 20.14
N VAL A 352 -10.68 1.55 20.91
CA VAL A 352 -10.38 0.72 22.09
C VAL A 352 -11.34 1.07 23.22
N THR A 353 -12.02 0.07 23.78
CA THR A 353 -13.03 0.24 24.84
C THR A 353 -12.77 -0.70 26.02
N PRO A 354 -13.13 -0.31 27.26
CA PRO A 354 -12.88 -1.14 28.44
C PRO A 354 -13.79 -2.39 28.50
N SER A 355 -14.87 -2.44 27.73
CA SER A 355 -15.80 -3.55 27.73
C SER A 355 -16.46 -3.77 26.35
N LYS A 356 -17.16 -4.90 26.23
CA LYS A 356 -17.99 -5.25 25.08
C LYS A 356 -19.36 -4.55 25.05
N ASP A 357 -19.70 -3.75 26.05
CA ASP A 357 -20.93 -2.96 26.04
C ASP A 357 -20.78 -1.76 25.10
N PRO A 358 -21.64 -1.61 24.07
CA PRO A 358 -21.67 -0.43 23.20
C PRO A 358 -21.68 0.91 23.96
N SER A 359 -22.27 0.98 25.15
CA SER A 359 -22.29 2.21 25.97
C SER A 359 -20.87 2.70 26.33
N SER A 360 -19.89 1.80 26.38
CA SER A 360 -18.49 2.12 26.67
C SER A 360 -17.75 2.79 25.50
N PHE A 361 -18.35 2.85 24.31
CA PHE A 361 -17.76 3.48 23.13
C PHE A 361 -17.37 4.95 23.38
N ALA A 362 -18.26 5.71 24.03
CA ALA A 362 -18.03 7.13 24.34
C ALA A 362 -16.78 7.34 25.22
N SER A 363 -16.56 6.45 26.20
CA SER A 363 -15.39 6.48 27.08
C SER A 363 -14.11 5.89 26.48
N GLY A 364 -14.22 5.23 25.31
CA GLY A 364 -13.07 4.66 24.61
C GLY A 364 -12.17 5.72 23.96
N HIS A 365 -11.03 5.26 23.44
CA HIS A 365 -10.11 6.09 22.65
C HIS A 365 -9.83 5.39 21.31
N ASP A 366 -9.40 6.14 20.29
CA ASP A 366 -8.98 5.53 19.03
C ASP A 366 -7.66 4.77 19.25
N LEU A 367 -7.54 3.58 18.67
CA LEU A 367 -6.25 2.91 18.54
C LEU A 367 -5.35 3.82 17.73
N GLU A 368 -4.23 4.25 18.29
CA GLU A 368 -3.30 5.12 17.60
C GLU A 368 -2.18 4.31 16.95
N PHE A 369 -1.69 4.78 15.81
CA PHE A 369 -0.41 4.40 15.23
C PHE A 369 0.39 5.68 15.00
N ASN A 370 1.55 5.77 15.65
CA ASN A 370 2.40 6.96 15.63
C ASN A 370 1.57 8.24 15.91
N MET A 371 0.84 8.37 17.01
CA MET A 371 0.11 9.62 17.35
C MET A 371 -1.02 10.02 16.39
N THR A 372 -1.37 9.17 15.44
CA THR A 372 -2.55 9.35 14.58
C THR A 372 -3.47 8.17 14.76
N PRO A 373 -4.80 8.35 14.73
CA PRO A 373 -5.72 7.22 14.75
C PRO A 373 -5.37 6.21 13.66
N TRP A 374 -5.25 4.94 14.03
CA TRP A 374 -5.20 3.82 13.11
C TRP A 374 -6.48 3.84 12.28
N ARG A 375 -6.32 3.75 10.96
CA ARG A 375 -7.43 3.92 10.03
C ARG A 375 -7.23 3.14 8.74
N ARG A 376 -8.36 2.75 8.14
CA ARG A 376 -8.50 2.41 6.72
C ARG A 376 -9.25 3.54 6.06
N THR A 377 -8.58 4.33 5.24
CA THR A 377 -9.23 5.48 4.59
C THR A 377 -10.29 5.01 3.58
N LEU A 378 -11.32 5.82 3.37
CA LEU A 378 -12.33 5.57 2.35
C LEU A 378 -11.68 5.39 0.97
N ALA A 379 -10.60 6.12 0.70
CA ALA A 379 -9.85 5.98 -0.54
C ALA A 379 -9.21 4.59 -0.68
N ASN A 380 -8.60 4.05 0.38
CA ASN A 380 -8.09 2.67 0.37
C ASN A 380 -9.21 1.65 0.24
N ILE A 381 -10.36 1.90 0.87
CA ILE A 381 -11.53 1.04 0.79
C ILE A 381 -12.12 1.03 -0.63
N ALA A 382 -12.20 2.19 -1.28
CA ALA A 382 -12.79 2.34 -2.61
C ALA A 382 -11.99 1.61 -3.71
N VAL A 383 -10.66 1.58 -3.62
CA VAL A 383 -9.80 1.08 -4.71
C VAL A 383 -9.29 -0.34 -4.51
N ASN A 384 -9.31 -0.89 -3.29
CA ASN A 384 -8.79 -2.23 -3.02
C ASN A 384 -9.91 -3.29 -3.00
N ASP A 385 -10.32 -3.75 -4.19
CA ASP A 385 -11.50 -4.59 -4.36
C ASP A 385 -11.44 -5.95 -3.63
N LYS A 386 -10.26 -6.52 -3.37
CA LYS A 386 -10.17 -7.85 -2.72
C LYS A 386 -10.27 -7.78 -1.21
N ASP A 387 -9.52 -6.88 -0.59
CA ASP A 387 -9.42 -6.80 0.87
C ASP A 387 -10.47 -5.85 1.47
N ALA A 388 -11.13 -5.02 0.65
CA ALA A 388 -12.07 -4.01 1.12
C ALA A 388 -13.53 -4.27 0.73
N ALA A 389 -13.84 -5.31 -0.05
CA ALA A 389 -15.21 -5.61 -0.48
C ALA A 389 -16.21 -5.68 0.69
N GLY A 390 -15.80 -6.29 1.81
CA GLY A 390 -16.61 -6.33 3.03
C GLY A 390 -16.93 -4.94 3.58
N PHE A 391 -15.93 -4.06 3.66
CA PHE A 391 -16.14 -2.66 4.10
C PHE A 391 -16.96 -1.86 3.10
N GLN A 392 -16.73 -2.00 1.79
CA GLN A 392 -17.55 -1.33 0.76
C GLN A 392 -19.02 -1.73 0.92
N GLY A 393 -19.31 -3.03 1.05
CA GLY A 393 -20.65 -3.54 1.25
C GLY A 393 -21.28 -3.07 2.56
N LEU A 394 -20.51 -3.02 3.65
CA LEU A 394 -21.01 -2.57 4.95
C LEU A 394 -21.32 -1.08 4.99
N ILE A 395 -20.42 -0.24 4.45
CA ILE A 395 -20.59 1.22 4.39
C ILE A 395 -21.80 1.60 3.53
N THR A 396 -21.95 0.96 2.37
CA THR A 396 -23.07 1.22 1.45
C THR A 396 -24.40 0.69 1.97
N SER A 397 -24.45 -0.54 2.48
CA SER A 397 -25.70 -1.13 3.02
C SER A 397 -26.19 -0.44 4.30
N SER A 398 -25.29 0.22 5.04
CA SER A 398 -25.64 1.00 6.24
C SER A 398 -26.00 2.46 5.91
N ASN A 399 -26.02 2.83 4.63
CA ASN A 399 -26.23 4.20 4.15
C ASN A 399 -25.28 5.23 4.78
N ILE A 400 -24.04 4.81 5.11
CA ILE A 400 -22.99 5.71 5.62
C ILE A 400 -22.40 6.51 4.47
N VAL A 401 -22.13 5.85 3.34
CA VAL A 401 -21.76 6.46 2.06
C VAL A 401 -22.62 5.84 0.98
N SER A 402 -23.23 6.66 0.12
CA SER A 402 -24.04 6.13 -0.98
C SER A 402 -23.17 5.37 -1.98
N PRO A 403 -23.68 4.30 -2.62
CA PRO A 403 -22.94 3.57 -3.66
C PRO A 403 -22.41 4.48 -4.77
N THR A 404 -23.22 5.47 -5.18
CA THR A 404 -22.86 6.44 -6.23
C THR A 404 -21.66 7.32 -5.83
N VAL A 405 -21.63 7.79 -4.58
CA VAL A 405 -20.49 8.60 -4.07
C VAL A 405 -19.22 7.75 -4.00
N LEU A 406 -19.33 6.51 -3.53
CA LEU A 406 -18.18 5.61 -3.44
C LEU A 406 -17.60 5.27 -4.82
N ASP A 407 -18.46 4.99 -5.81
CA ASP A 407 -18.02 4.72 -7.20
C ASP A 407 -17.42 5.96 -7.85
N ALA A 408 -18.04 7.13 -7.69
CA ALA A 408 -17.48 8.40 -8.17
C ALA A 408 -16.08 8.65 -7.57
N PHE A 409 -15.91 8.42 -6.27
CA PHE A 409 -14.60 8.56 -5.61
C PHE A 409 -13.56 7.59 -6.17
N LYS A 410 -13.96 6.33 -6.38
CA LYS A 410 -13.11 5.31 -7.00
C LYS A 410 -12.65 5.75 -8.40
N GLN A 411 -13.56 6.27 -9.23
CA GLN A 411 -13.23 6.75 -10.57
C GLN A 411 -12.27 7.95 -10.54
N MET A 412 -12.46 8.90 -9.63
CA MET A 412 -11.54 10.02 -9.48
C MET A 412 -10.14 9.56 -9.06
N LEU A 413 -10.06 8.65 -8.09
CA LEU A 413 -8.80 8.04 -7.64
C LEU A 413 -8.07 7.30 -8.77
N ILE A 414 -8.79 6.54 -9.58
CA ILE A 414 -8.23 5.82 -10.74
C ILE A 414 -7.74 6.80 -11.80
N THR A 415 -8.52 7.84 -12.09
CA THR A 415 -8.18 8.87 -13.07
C THR A 415 -6.90 9.58 -12.66
N GLU A 416 -6.84 10.08 -11.42
CA GLU A 416 -5.64 10.71 -10.86
C GLU A 416 -4.43 9.77 -10.81
N ALA A 417 -4.62 8.49 -10.49
CA ALA A 417 -3.53 7.52 -10.50
C ALA A 417 -3.02 7.22 -11.92
N SER A 418 -3.86 7.37 -12.95
CA SER A 418 -3.53 7.06 -14.34
C SER A 418 -2.75 8.17 -15.03
N THR A 419 -2.86 9.42 -14.59
CA THR A 419 -2.13 10.56 -15.17
C THR A 419 -0.60 10.47 -14.95
N ARG A 420 -0.14 9.68 -13.97
CA ARG A 420 1.29 9.54 -13.63
C ARG A 420 1.69 8.07 -13.37
N PRO A 421 2.24 7.37 -14.39
CA PRO A 421 2.66 5.98 -14.27
C PRO A 421 3.71 5.75 -13.18
N GLY A 422 3.60 4.65 -12.43
CA GLY A 422 4.63 4.18 -11.49
C GLY A 422 4.40 4.53 -10.01
N THR A 423 3.31 5.21 -9.70
CA THR A 423 3.00 5.72 -8.35
C THR A 423 1.57 5.37 -7.97
N GLY A 424 1.23 4.09 -8.04
CA GLY A 424 -0.11 3.61 -7.72
C GLY A 424 -0.54 4.00 -6.31
N LEU A 425 -1.83 3.87 -6.04
CA LEU A 425 -2.42 4.07 -4.72
C LEU A 425 -1.83 3.03 -3.75
N HIS A 426 -0.76 3.41 -3.06
CA HIS A 426 -0.08 2.55 -2.13
C HIS A 426 -0.76 2.60 -0.77
N PRO A 427 -0.67 1.54 0.07
CA PRO A 427 -1.19 1.58 1.43
C PRO A 427 -0.59 2.67 2.34
N GLY A 428 0.51 3.30 1.92
CA GLY A 428 1.13 4.44 2.61
C GLY A 428 0.78 5.81 2.01
N THR A 429 -0.13 5.86 1.03
CA THR A 429 -0.66 7.11 0.49
C THR A 429 -1.48 7.82 1.55
N GLN A 430 -1.24 9.12 1.71
CA GLN A 430 -1.91 9.98 2.67
C GLN A 430 -2.93 10.86 1.95
N TYR A 431 -4.05 11.10 2.63
CA TYR A 431 -5.15 11.92 2.16
C TYR A 431 -5.35 13.04 3.18
N ILE A 432 -5.16 14.27 2.72
CA ILE A 432 -5.39 15.49 3.49
C ILE A 432 -6.69 16.10 3.01
N HIS A 433 -7.56 16.41 3.95
CA HIS A 433 -8.89 16.95 3.71
C HIS A 433 -9.02 18.40 4.17
N GLY A 434 -8.04 18.92 4.91
CA GLY A 434 -8.07 20.30 5.38
C GLY A 434 -6.69 20.78 5.75
N LEU A 435 -6.59 22.10 5.86
CA LEU A 435 -5.47 22.74 6.54
C LEU A 435 -5.46 22.30 8.00
N GLU A 436 -4.31 22.40 8.63
CA GLU A 436 -4.09 21.99 10.01
C GLU A 436 -4.15 20.47 10.29
N GLN A 437 -4.39 19.63 9.28
CA GLN A 437 -4.36 18.18 9.43
C GLN A 437 -2.91 17.66 9.43
N ASN A 438 -2.54 16.91 10.47
CA ASN A 438 -1.23 16.27 10.57
C ASN A 438 -1.11 15.07 9.61
N PHE A 439 0.05 14.95 8.98
CA PHE A 439 0.43 13.83 8.13
C PHE A 439 1.91 13.48 8.32
N LEU A 440 2.26 12.20 8.17
CA LEU A 440 3.61 11.71 8.39
C LEU A 440 4.48 11.96 7.16
N VAL A 441 5.58 12.68 7.32
CA VAL A 441 6.60 12.87 6.30
C VAL A 441 7.85 12.10 6.71
N ARG A 442 8.30 11.21 5.83
CA ARG A 442 9.58 10.52 5.93
C ARG A 442 10.62 11.21 5.06
N PHE A 443 11.65 11.75 5.69
CA PHE A 443 12.68 12.51 4.99
C PHE A 443 13.48 11.64 3.99
N ASP A 444 13.60 10.34 4.30
CA ASP A 444 14.38 9.36 3.54
C ASP A 444 13.67 8.78 2.31
N LYS A 445 12.43 9.19 2.01
CA LYS A 445 11.61 8.58 0.96
C LYS A 445 11.54 9.44 -0.30
N PRO A 446 11.89 8.87 -1.48
CA PRO A 446 11.88 9.60 -2.75
C PRO A 446 10.49 10.01 -3.19
N THR A 447 9.47 9.25 -2.77
CA THR A 447 8.09 9.54 -3.10
C THR A 447 7.23 9.21 -1.89
N GLN A 448 6.38 10.15 -1.52
CA GLN A 448 5.30 9.94 -0.57
C GLN A 448 4.03 10.34 -1.30
N GLY A 449 3.11 9.39 -1.45
CA GLY A 449 1.83 9.68 -2.08
C GLY A 449 1.04 10.58 -1.14
N LEU A 450 0.81 11.82 -1.56
CA LEU A 450 -0.03 12.76 -0.85
C LEU A 450 -1.12 13.25 -1.79
N PHE A 451 -2.37 13.15 -1.36
CA PHE A 451 -3.53 13.65 -2.06
C PHE A 451 -4.24 14.68 -1.19
N VAL A 452 -4.61 15.79 -1.82
CA VAL A 452 -5.56 16.75 -1.30
C VAL A 452 -6.94 16.35 -1.79
N VAL A 453 -7.89 16.23 -0.88
CA VAL A 453 -9.25 15.80 -1.17
C VAL A 453 -10.19 16.94 -0.80
N GLY A 454 -10.78 17.58 -1.81
CA GLY A 454 -11.81 18.59 -1.65
C GLY A 454 -13.21 17.98 -1.61
N LYS A 455 -14.22 18.84 -1.78
CA LYS A 455 -15.62 18.43 -1.79
C LYS A 455 -15.95 17.54 -2.98
N ASP A 456 -15.51 17.93 -4.17
CA ASP A 456 -15.89 17.30 -5.44
C ASP A 456 -14.69 16.93 -6.34
N ALA A 457 -13.46 17.11 -5.82
CA ALA A 457 -12.25 16.71 -6.55
C ALA A 457 -11.17 16.21 -5.61
N ILE A 458 -10.24 15.47 -6.19
CA ILE A 458 -9.04 14.98 -5.53
C ILE A 458 -7.87 15.34 -6.43
N GLN A 459 -6.82 15.86 -5.81
CA GLN A 459 -5.62 16.24 -6.51
C GLN A 459 -4.42 15.64 -5.82
N ARG A 460 -3.55 15.06 -6.63
CA ARG A 460 -2.27 14.59 -6.12
C ARG A 460 -1.31 15.76 -5.95
N VAL A 461 -0.71 15.88 -4.77
CA VAL A 461 0.46 16.75 -4.55
C VAL A 461 1.64 16.11 -5.28
N SER A 462 2.29 16.88 -6.17
CA SER A 462 3.37 16.35 -7.00
C SER A 462 4.48 15.82 -6.11
N SER A 463 5.15 14.73 -6.52
CA SER A 463 6.33 14.26 -5.78
C SER A 463 7.43 15.32 -5.75
N TYR A 464 7.52 16.13 -6.81
CA TYR A 464 8.42 17.28 -6.88
C TYR A 464 8.05 18.36 -5.87
N ASP A 465 6.78 18.49 -5.52
CA ASP A 465 6.37 19.44 -4.51
C ASP A 465 6.89 18.97 -3.15
N LEU A 466 7.02 17.68 -2.86
CA LEU A 466 7.62 17.20 -1.61
C LEU A 466 9.16 17.05 -1.66
N ASP A 467 9.83 17.67 -2.64
CA ASP A 467 11.29 17.69 -2.77
C ASP A 467 11.98 18.68 -1.83
N ALA A 468 11.26 19.23 -0.85
CA ALA A 468 11.85 20.07 0.20
C ALA A 468 13.00 19.39 0.99
N PHE A 469 13.09 18.05 0.91
CA PHE A 469 14.15 17.25 1.53
C PHE A 469 15.12 16.64 0.52
N VAL A 470 15.13 17.13 -0.73
CA VAL A 470 16.06 16.76 -1.79
C VAL A 470 17.09 17.86 -1.93
N ASP A 471 18.36 17.47 -1.91
CA ASP A 471 19.44 18.38 -2.32
C ASP A 471 19.65 18.22 -3.82
N SER A 472 19.31 19.26 -4.59
CA SER A 472 19.42 19.24 -6.04
C SER A 472 20.83 19.60 -6.53
N GLU A 473 21.68 20.19 -5.67
CA GLU A 473 23.08 20.50 -5.99
C GLU A 473 23.96 19.25 -5.93
N GLN A 474 23.55 18.24 -5.16
CA GLN A 474 24.26 16.98 -5.11
C GLN A 474 24.01 16.17 -6.38
N PRO A 475 25.07 15.55 -6.95
CA PRO A 475 24.93 14.77 -8.16
C PRO A 475 23.93 13.62 -7.94
N VAL A 476 23.01 13.48 -8.88
CA VAL A 476 22.10 12.33 -8.90
C VAL A 476 22.95 11.07 -8.92
N ALA A 477 22.74 10.18 -7.94
CA ALA A 477 23.50 8.95 -7.86
C ALA A 477 23.34 8.15 -9.17
N GLU A 478 24.29 7.27 -9.51
CA GLU A 478 24.21 6.38 -10.69
C GLU A 478 22.92 5.53 -10.76
N SER A 479 22.22 5.43 -9.62
CA SER A 479 20.89 4.81 -9.51
C SER A 479 19.75 5.64 -10.13
N GLY A 480 20.00 6.90 -10.50
CA GLY A 480 18.97 7.88 -10.85
C GLY A 480 18.22 8.45 -9.65
N GLN A 481 18.62 8.08 -8.42
CA GLN A 481 17.96 8.55 -7.21
C GLN A 481 18.57 9.90 -6.77
N GLN A 482 17.70 10.90 -6.60
CA GLN A 482 18.05 12.18 -6.00
C GLN A 482 18.63 11.98 -4.58
N PHE A 483 19.61 12.79 -4.22
CA PHE A 483 20.23 12.75 -2.90
C PHE A 483 19.28 13.34 -1.85
N ARG A 484 19.05 12.58 -0.77
CA ARG A 484 18.23 12.99 0.37
C ARG A 484 19.08 12.88 1.62
N PRO A 485 19.57 14.01 2.16
CA PRO A 485 20.54 13.98 3.25
C PRO A 485 19.93 13.44 4.54
N TRP A 486 18.65 13.70 4.78
CA TRP A 486 17.99 13.42 6.04
C TRP A 486 17.36 12.03 6.03
N SER A 487 17.78 11.19 6.97
CA SER A 487 16.95 10.10 7.47
C SER A 487 15.97 10.60 8.54
N GLY A 488 15.06 9.75 9.02
CA GLY A 488 14.08 10.13 10.05
C GLY A 488 12.70 10.44 9.48
N SER A 489 11.83 10.98 10.34
CA SER A 489 10.44 11.30 9.99
C SER A 489 9.81 12.28 10.97
N ALA A 490 8.79 13.00 10.52
CA ALA A 490 8.04 13.95 11.32
C ALA A 490 6.55 13.94 10.97
N TYR A 491 5.72 14.35 11.92
CA TYR A 491 4.42 14.89 11.62
C TYR A 491 4.59 16.29 11.06
N CYS A 492 4.10 16.47 9.85
CA CYS A 492 3.98 17.77 9.21
C CYS A 492 2.51 18.13 9.09
N ARG A 493 2.27 19.41 8.82
CA ARG A 493 0.94 19.98 8.67
C ARG A 493 0.97 21.06 7.62
N LEU A 494 -0.08 21.13 6.80
CA LEU A 494 -0.27 22.21 5.84
C LEU A 494 -1.02 23.33 6.53
N GLU A 495 -0.52 24.56 6.42
CA GLU A 495 -1.14 25.75 7.01
C GLU A 495 -1.08 26.93 6.02
N ARG A 496 -1.89 27.96 6.24
CA ARG A 496 -1.84 29.16 5.39
C ARG A 496 -0.56 29.93 5.64
N SER A 497 0.06 30.43 4.57
CA SER A 497 1.16 31.37 4.68
C SER A 497 0.69 32.67 5.33
N ALA A 498 1.49 33.20 6.25
CA ALA A 498 1.24 34.52 6.83
C ALA A 498 1.49 35.66 5.81
N HIS A 499 2.24 35.39 4.75
CA HIS A 499 2.64 36.39 3.74
C HIS A 499 1.67 36.47 2.56
N ASP A 500 0.98 35.37 2.24
CA ASP A 500 0.04 35.30 1.12
C ASP A 500 -1.10 34.31 1.44
N ALA A 501 -2.34 34.80 1.42
CA ALA A 501 -3.53 34.00 1.68
C ALA A 501 -3.75 32.88 0.66
N ASN A 502 -3.12 32.99 -0.52
CA ASN A 502 -3.16 32.00 -1.59
C ASN A 502 -1.98 31.04 -1.61
N THR A 503 -1.18 31.04 -0.55
CA THR A 503 -0.02 30.15 -0.43
C THR A 503 -0.19 29.25 0.79
N VAL A 504 0.06 27.94 0.61
CA VAL A 504 0.16 26.97 1.70
C VAL A 504 1.63 26.75 2.03
N VAL A 505 1.95 26.67 3.31
CA VAL A 505 3.28 26.25 3.80
C VAL A 505 3.16 24.94 4.56
N MET A 506 4.29 24.24 4.70
CA MET A 506 4.38 23.00 5.47
C MET A 506 5.17 23.25 6.75
N ARG A 507 4.55 23.00 7.91
CA ARG A 507 5.21 23.08 9.22
C ARG A 507 5.55 21.69 9.73
N VAL A 508 6.73 21.54 10.33
CA VAL A 508 7.09 20.36 11.11
C VAL A 508 6.45 20.52 12.49
N VAL A 509 5.41 19.73 12.77
CA VAL A 509 4.71 19.77 14.05
C VAL A 509 5.52 19.03 15.11
N GLN A 510 6.02 17.84 14.77
CA GLN A 510 6.74 16.98 15.72
C GLN A 510 7.63 15.96 15.00
N LEU A 511 8.86 15.77 15.46
CA LEU A 511 9.76 14.74 14.99
C LEU A 511 9.36 13.40 15.62
N THR A 512 9.07 12.42 14.76
CA THR A 512 8.81 11.02 15.20
C THR A 512 10.07 10.18 15.24
N SER A 513 11.09 10.60 14.50
CA SER A 513 12.47 10.14 14.67
C SER A 513 13.42 11.27 14.28
N PRO A 514 14.54 11.45 15.01
CA PRO A 514 15.47 12.54 14.76
C PRO A 514 15.98 12.54 13.31
N PRO A 515 16.11 13.72 12.67
CA PRO A 515 16.77 13.81 11.39
C PRO A 515 18.26 13.50 11.56
N VAL A 516 18.78 12.56 10.78
CA VAL A 516 20.21 12.22 10.78
C VAL A 516 20.74 12.34 9.36
N ALA A 517 21.82 13.10 9.17
CA ALA A 517 22.54 13.26 7.92
C ALA A 517 23.96 12.68 7.97
N PRO A 518 24.62 12.53 6.81
CA PRO A 518 26.06 12.30 6.75
C PRO A 518 26.85 13.39 7.50
N GLU A 519 27.97 13.01 8.15
CA GLU A 519 28.74 13.88 9.08
C GLU A 519 29.15 15.24 8.49
N ASP A 520 29.39 15.31 7.18
CA ASP A 520 29.87 16.52 6.51
C ASP A 520 28.79 17.27 5.70
N TYR A 521 27.52 16.88 5.84
CA TYR A 521 26.45 17.47 5.03
C TYR A 521 26.04 18.86 5.53
N LYS A 522 26.12 19.87 4.65
CA LYS A 522 25.80 21.29 4.94
C LYS A 522 24.82 21.96 3.96
N GLY A 523 24.17 21.19 3.08
CA GLY A 523 23.34 21.73 2.00
C GLY A 523 22.00 22.28 2.51
N LEU A 524 21.06 21.40 2.82
CA LEU A 524 19.73 21.74 3.31
C LEU A 524 19.73 22.12 4.79
N PRO A 525 18.75 22.91 5.26
CA PRO A 525 18.50 23.10 6.69
C PRO A 525 17.96 21.80 7.33
N ILE A 526 18.35 21.56 8.58
CA ILE A 526 17.85 20.44 9.38
C ILE A 526 16.36 20.68 9.69
N PRO A 527 15.45 19.71 9.48
CA PRO A 527 14.06 19.82 9.90
C PRO A 527 13.95 19.97 11.44
N GLN A 528 13.26 20.99 11.93
CA GLN A 528 13.11 21.26 13.37
C GLN A 528 11.64 21.32 13.78
N GLU A 529 11.30 20.80 14.96
CA GLU A 529 9.95 20.90 15.51
C GLU A 529 9.51 22.35 15.66
N GLY A 530 8.26 22.64 15.30
CA GLY A 530 7.70 23.98 15.36
C GLY A 530 8.07 24.86 14.17
N GLU A 531 9.02 24.50 13.31
CA GLU A 531 9.50 25.34 12.21
C GLU A 531 8.83 25.02 10.87
N LEU A 532 8.82 25.99 9.97
CA LEU A 532 8.46 25.75 8.56
C LEU A 532 9.53 24.92 7.89
N VAL A 533 9.11 23.97 7.05
CA VAL A 533 10.03 23.27 6.16
C VAL A 533 10.60 24.29 5.19
N ARG A 534 11.93 24.27 4.99
CA ARG A 534 12.64 25.24 4.15
C ARG A 534 13.32 24.54 2.97
N LEU A 535 13.36 25.24 1.84
CA LEU A 535 14.10 24.86 0.65
C LEU A 535 15.60 25.16 0.82
N GLN A 536 16.40 24.73 -0.15
CA GLN A 536 17.84 25.04 -0.21
C GLN A 536 18.13 26.55 -0.26
N SER A 537 17.23 27.34 -0.87
CA SER A 537 17.32 28.80 -0.86
C SER A 537 17.14 29.43 0.53
N GLY A 538 16.73 28.65 1.53
CA GLY A 538 16.33 29.11 2.86
C GLY A 538 14.90 29.62 2.93
N GLU A 539 14.21 29.76 1.79
CA GLU A 539 12.80 30.13 1.73
C GLU A 539 11.92 29.02 2.31
N ALA A 540 10.78 29.40 2.87
CA ALA A 540 9.79 28.43 3.30
C ALA A 540 9.32 27.61 2.09
N TRP A 541 9.14 26.32 2.31
CA TRP A 541 8.47 25.47 1.36
C TRP A 541 7.05 25.99 1.17
N THR A 542 6.72 26.30 -0.07
CA THR A 542 5.39 26.77 -0.46
C THR A 542 4.79 25.82 -1.46
N PHE A 543 3.50 25.58 -1.30
CA PHE A 543 2.67 24.93 -2.29
C PHE A 543 1.67 25.96 -2.80
N ALA A 544 2.04 26.56 -3.94
CA ALA A 544 1.11 27.28 -4.79
C ALA A 544 0.63 26.24 -5.83
N ALA A 545 -0.64 25.83 -5.76
CA ALA A 545 -1.19 25.04 -6.84
C ALA A 545 -1.03 25.86 -8.13
N GLU A 546 -0.43 25.28 -9.19
CA GLU A 546 -0.13 25.98 -10.45
C GLU A 546 -1.37 26.68 -11.07
N ASP A 547 -2.58 26.29 -10.65
CA ASP A 547 -3.88 26.85 -11.01
C ASP A 547 -4.77 27.22 -9.79
N GLY A 548 -4.23 27.18 -8.57
CA GLY A 548 -4.98 27.40 -7.33
C GLY A 548 -5.91 26.24 -6.91
N SER A 549 -5.97 25.14 -7.66
CA SER A 549 -6.96 24.07 -7.45
C SER A 549 -6.82 23.37 -6.10
N ALA A 550 -5.65 22.84 -5.74
CA ALA A 550 -5.49 22.13 -4.46
C ALA A 550 -5.68 23.04 -3.26
N LEU A 551 -5.28 24.32 -3.36
CA LEU A 551 -5.59 25.27 -2.29
C LEU A 551 -7.10 25.47 -2.18
N ARG A 552 -7.81 25.69 -3.30
CA ARG A 552 -9.29 25.78 -3.28
C ARG A 552 -9.91 24.53 -2.65
N LEU A 553 -9.40 23.35 -2.97
CA LEU A 553 -9.87 22.09 -2.38
C LEU A 553 -9.65 22.03 -0.85
N LEU A 554 -8.53 22.55 -0.35
CA LEU A 554 -8.29 22.63 1.09
C LEU A 554 -9.12 23.74 1.78
N GLN A 555 -9.41 24.83 1.06
CA GLN A 555 -10.20 25.96 1.56
C GLN A 555 -11.69 25.66 1.59
N GLU A 556 -12.23 24.89 0.63
CA GLU A 556 -13.64 24.49 0.59
C GLU A 556 -14.08 23.66 1.81
N ASN A 557 -13.12 23.05 2.50
CA ASN A 557 -13.36 22.21 3.68
C ASN A 557 -13.05 22.91 5.02
N ALA A 558 -12.51 24.13 5.00
CA ALA A 558 -12.16 24.93 6.19
C ALA A 558 -13.25 25.98 6.47
#